data_AF-A0A6L6D0L5-F1
#
_entry.id   AF-A0A6L6D0L5-F1
#
_cell.length_a   1.000
_cell.length_b   1.000
_cell.length_c   1.000
_cell.angle_alpha   90.00
_cell.angle_beta   90.00
_cell.angle_gamma   90.00
#
_symmetry.space_group_name_H-M   'P 1'
#
loop_
_entity.id
_entity.type
_entity.pdbx_description
1 polymer ?
#
loop_
_entity_poly.entity_id
_entity_poly.type
_entity_poly.pdbx_seq_one_letter_code
_entity_poly.pdbx_strand_id
1 'polypeptide(L)' 'MRSVDVVALGGGHGLAASLQALRRVTPHLTAVVGVSDDGGSSGRLREEFGIVPPGDLRMALAALCGDDTWG' A
#
# COMPACT_ATOMS: atom_id res chain seq x y z
N MET A 1 25.34 6.49 -10.42
CA MET A 1 24.94 5.35 -9.57
C MET A 1 23.72 4.73 -10.23
N ARG A 2 23.67 3.40 -10.45
CA ARG A 2 22.43 2.75 -10.90
C ARG A 2 21.44 2.81 -9.74
N SER A 3 20.20 3.23 -10.00
CA SER A 3 19.15 3.11 -8.99
C SER A 3 18.81 1.63 -8.79
N VAL A 4 18.39 1.28 -7.58
CA VAL A 4 17.99 -0.09 -7.23
C VAL A 4 16.49 -0.19 -7.43
N ASP A 5 16.05 -1.15 -8.24
CA ASP A 5 14.63 -1.52 -8.36
C ASP A 5 14.24 -2.38 -7.15
N VAL A 6 13.20 -1.97 -6.44
CA VAL A 6 12.71 -2.65 -5.24
C VAL A 6 11.25 -3.07 -5.42
N VAL A 7 10.97 -4.34 -5.13
CA VAL A 7 9.60 -4.88 -5.07
C VAL A 7 9.30 -5.27 -3.63
N ALA A 8 8.24 -4.70 -3.06
CA ALA A 8 7.76 -5.02 -1.72
C ALA A 8 6.41 -5.78 -1.82
N LEU A 9 6.33 -6.94 -1.18
CA LEU A 9 5.19 -7.85 -1.19
C LEU A 9 4.58 -7.91 0.22
N GLY A 10 3.27 -7.68 0.36
CA GLY A 10 2.61 -7.77 1.67
C GLY A 10 1.23 -7.14 1.73
N GLY A 11 0.78 -6.78 2.93
CA GLY A 11 -0.47 -6.07 3.20
C GLY A 11 -0.38 -5.30 4.53
N GLY A 12 -1.43 -4.55 4.84
CA GLY A 12 -1.60 -3.82 6.09
C GLY A 12 -0.46 -2.88 6.48
N HIS A 13 -0.37 -2.65 7.79
CA HIS A 13 0.52 -1.66 8.40
C HIS A 13 2.01 -1.97 8.20
N GLY A 14 2.37 -3.25 8.14
CA GLY A 14 3.76 -3.67 7.95
C GLY A 14 4.29 -3.29 6.56
N LEU A 15 3.49 -3.52 5.52
CA LEU A 15 3.84 -3.09 4.17
C LEU A 15 3.89 -1.56 4.09
N ALA A 16 2.89 -0.86 4.65
CA ALA A 16 2.83 0.60 4.62
C ALA A 16 4.08 1.26 5.25
N ALA A 17 4.50 0.81 6.44
CA ALA A 17 5.71 1.31 7.08
C ALA A 17 6.98 1.04 6.25
N SER A 18 7.06 -0.14 5.62
CA SER A 18 8.18 -0.50 4.75
C SER A 18 8.24 0.38 3.51
N LEU A 19 7.10 0.67 2.87
CA LEU A 19 7.03 1.54 1.69
C LEU A 19 7.45 2.99 2.01
N GLN A 20 7.02 3.53 3.16
CA GLN A 20 7.44 4.87 3.61
C GLN A 20 8.96 4.96 3.80
N ALA A 21 9.59 3.92 4.34
CA ALA A 21 11.05 3.87 4.49
C ALA A 21 11.76 3.71 3.14
N LEU A 22 11.31 2.78 2.30
CA LEU A 22 11.93 2.46 1.00
C LEU A 22 11.90 3.64 0.01
N ARG A 23 10.86 4.47 0.06
CA ARG A 23 10.78 5.70 -0.75
C ARG A 23 11.90 6.71 -0.48
N ARG A 24 12.54 6.65 0.69
CA ARG A 24 13.70 7.49 1.02
C ARG A 24 15.01 6.93 0.44
N VAL A 25 14.99 5.68 -0.03
CA VAL A 25 16.17 4.96 -0.52
C VAL A 25 16.20 4.92 -2.05
N THR A 26 15.06 4.70 -2.71
CA THR A 26 14.96 4.63 -4.17
C THR A 26 13.61 5.16 -4.67
N PRO A 27 13.59 5.87 -5.82
CA PRO A 27 12.34 6.21 -6.49
C PRO A 27 11.75 5.02 -7.29
N HIS A 28 12.50 3.92 -7.46
CA HIS A 28 12.06 2.75 -8.21
C HIS A 28 11.46 1.68 -7.29
N LEU A 29 10.27 1.97 -6.78
CA LEU A 29 9.57 1.12 -5.83
C LEU A 29 8.27 0.60 -6.43
N THR A 30 8.07 -0.71 -6.39
CA THR A 30 6.82 -1.38 -6.74
C THR A 30 6.26 -2.08 -5.50
N ALA A 31 4.99 -1.84 -5.20
CA ALA A 31 4.26 -2.55 -4.14
C ALA A 31 3.31 -3.57 -4.77
N VAL A 32 3.43 -4.83 -4.34
CA VAL A 32 2.46 -5.88 -4.65
C VAL A 32 1.67 -6.15 -3.37
N VAL A 33 0.41 -5.73 -3.39
CA VAL A 33 -0.45 -5.71 -2.22
C VAL A 33 -1.37 -6.92 -2.24
N GLY A 34 -1.26 -7.79 -1.24
CA GLY A 34 -2.22 -8.86 -1.00
C GLY A 34 -3.55 -8.26 -0.56
N VAL A 35 -4.65 -8.76 -1.12
CA VAL A 35 -6.02 -8.30 -0.82
C VAL A 35 -6.76 -9.28 0.10
N SER A 36 -6.00 -9.82 1.06
CA SER A 36 -6.42 -10.97 1.86
C SER A 36 -7.28 -10.58 3.06
N ASP A 37 -7.13 -9.35 3.57
CA ASP A 37 -7.80 -8.81 4.75
C ASP A 37 -8.72 -7.61 4.36
N ASP A 38 -9.76 -7.22 5.11
CA ASP A 38 -9.88 -7.19 6.56
C ASP A 38 -11.35 -7.43 7.00
N GLY A 39 -11.63 -8.41 7.85
CA GLY A 39 -12.98 -8.75 8.37
C GLY A 39 -13.73 -7.64 9.14
N GLY A 40 -13.20 -6.41 9.15
CA GLY A 40 -13.81 -5.19 9.70
C GLY A 40 -14.61 -4.39 8.65
N SER A 41 -14.35 -3.09 8.50
CA SER A 41 -15.09 -2.24 7.57
C SER A 41 -14.88 -2.61 6.10
N SER A 42 -13.66 -3.07 5.74
CA SER A 42 -13.34 -3.54 4.39
C SER A 42 -14.11 -4.83 4.05
N GLY A 43 -14.29 -5.72 5.04
CA GLY A 43 -15.13 -6.91 4.95
C GLY A 43 -16.59 -6.57 4.72
N ARG A 44 -17.14 -5.57 5.44
CA ARG A 44 -18.51 -5.08 5.19
C ARG A 44 -18.69 -4.51 3.78
N LEU A 45 -17.73 -3.72 3.29
CA LEU A 45 -17.77 -3.20 1.92
C LEU A 45 -17.66 -4.31 0.87
N ARG A 46 -16.87 -5.35 1.12
CA ARG A 46 -16.80 -6.54 0.26
C ARG A 46 -18.15 -7.29 0.23
N GLU A 47 -18.80 -7.44 1.38
CA GLU A 47 -20.11 -8.09 1.49
C GLU A 47 -21.23 -7.27 0.82
N GLU A 48 -21.20 -5.95 0.96
CA GLU A 48 -22.25 -5.05 0.44
C GLU A 48 -22.10 -4.74 -1.05
N PHE A 49 -20.87 -4.63 -1.56
CA PHE A 49 -20.61 -4.18 -2.94
C PHE A 49 -19.93 -5.22 -3.83
N GLY A 50 -19.56 -6.39 -3.30
CA GLY A 50 -18.89 -7.45 -4.08
C GLY A 50 -17.49 -7.07 -4.59
N ILE A 51 -16.90 -6.02 -4.01
CA ILE A 51 -15.59 -5.49 -4.41
C ILE A 51 -14.46 -6.13 -3.59
N VAL A 52 -13.26 -6.08 -4.14
CA VAL A 52 -12.02 -6.46 -3.43
C VAL A 52 -11.84 -5.54 -2.20
N PRO A 53 -11.46 -6.04 -1.02
CA PRO A 53 -11.26 -5.22 0.17
C PRO A 53 -10.28 -4.07 -0.12
N PRO A 54 -10.71 -2.80 -0.01
CA PRO A 54 -9.87 -1.69 -0.42
C PRO A 54 -8.83 -1.28 0.65
N GLY A 55 -8.91 -1.85 1.86
CA GLY A 55 -8.16 -1.41 3.03
C GLY A 55 -6.65 -1.39 2.83
N ASP A 56 -6.08 -2.55 2.52
CA ASP A 56 -4.65 -2.73 2.32
C ASP A 56 -4.12 -1.94 1.11
N LEU A 57 -4.86 -1.93 0.00
CA LEU A 57 -4.48 -1.18 -1.19
C LEU A 57 -4.45 0.32 -0.90
N ARG A 58 -5.49 0.85 -0.23
CA ARG A 58 -5.55 2.25 0.19
C ARG A 58 -4.38 2.61 1.09
N MET A 59 -4.01 1.73 2.01
CA MET A 59 -2.91 1.98 2.92
C MET A 59 -1.56 2.04 2.20
N ALA A 60 -1.32 1.10 1.28
CA ALA A 60 -0.12 1.11 0.43
C ALA A 60 -0.03 2.36 -0.44
N LEU A 61 -1.15 2.80 -1.04
CA LEU A 61 -1.21 4.04 -1.81
C LEU A 61 -0.90 5.26 -0.93
N ALA A 62 -1.51 5.37 0.24
CA ALA A 62 -1.24 6.48 1.17
C ALA A 62 0.24 6.51 1.64
N ALA A 63 0.86 5.34 1.82
CA ALA A 63 2.29 5.24 2.13
C ALA A 63 3.20 5.68 0.96
N LEU A 64 2.71 5.60 -0.28
CA LEU A 64 3.43 6.01 -1.49
C LEU A 64 3.16 7.46 -1.92
N CYS A 65 2.04 8.06 -1.51
CA CYS A 65 1.82 9.50 -1.57
C CYS A 65 2.78 10.19 -0.59
N GLY A 66 3.50 11.22 -1.02
CA GLY A 66 4.43 11.94 -0.14
C GLY A 66 3.72 12.87 0.83
N ASP A 67 4.53 13.64 1.55
CA ASP A 67 4.06 14.78 2.33
C ASP A 67 3.79 16.00 1.43
N ASP A 68 3.74 15.82 0.11
CA ASP A 68 3.43 16.86 -0.85
C ASP A 68 1.98 17.34 -0.65
N THR A 69 1.87 18.52 -0.04
CA THR A 69 0.65 19.33 -0.02
C THR A 69 0.36 19.80 -1.43
N TRP A 70 -0.23 18.95 -2.27
CA TRP A 70 -0.99 19.43 -3.42
C TRP A 70 -2.48 19.41 -3.08
N GLY A 71 -2.93 20.58 -2.63
CA GLY A 71 -4.31 20.98 -2.34
C GLY A 71 -4.35 22.50 -2.33
#